data_AF-A0A9X8QLV2-F1
#
_entry.id   AF-A0A9X8QLV2-F1
#
_cell.length_a   1.000
_cell.length_b   1.000
_cell.length_c   1.000
_cell.angle_alpha   90.00
_cell.angle_beta   90.00
_cell.angle_gamma   90.00
#
_symmetry.space_group_name_H-M   'P 1'
#
loop_
_entity.id
_entity.type
_entity.pdbx_description
1 polymer ?
#
loop_
_entity_poly.entity_id
_entity_poly.type
_entity_poly.pdbx_seq_one_letter_code
_entity_poly.pdbx_strand_id
1 'polypeptide(L)'
;MNAVQVAEKLKAKGCTIKRIVEPTAEAPGRIEIDRQIYVEVPYEGDVLFVVMTLPDGKVVYGRPRRRIGYVELDISCAIHQGSPRP
;
A
#
# COMPACT_ATOMS: atom_id res chain seq x y z
N MET A 1 10.03 9.43 2.44
CA MET A 1 8.72 9.61 3.11
C MET A 1 8.53 8.37 3.97
N ASN A 2 8.17 8.50 5.24
CA ASN A 2 8.00 7.33 6.12
C ASN A 2 6.57 6.77 6.06
N ALA A 3 6.32 5.59 6.64
CA ALA A 3 5.04 4.91 6.54
C ALA A 3 3.92 5.68 7.24
N VAL A 4 4.20 6.33 8.37
CA VAL A 4 3.25 7.22 9.06
C VAL A 4 2.80 8.37 8.16
N GLN A 5 3.71 9.08 7.49
CA GLN A 5 3.37 10.18 6.59
C GLN A 5 2.52 9.72 5.39
N VAL A 6 2.84 8.55 4.82
CA VAL A 6 2.03 7.97 3.74
C VAL A 6 0.63 7.61 4.27
N ALA A 7 0.55 7.00 5.45
CA ALA A 7 -0.72 6.61 6.05
C ALA A 7 -1.61 7.82 6.37
N GLU A 8 -1.05 8.91 6.87
CA GLU A 8 -1.79 10.17 7.09
C GLU A 8 -2.37 10.73 5.80
N LYS A 9 -1.59 10.75 4.72
CA LYS A 9 -2.06 11.21 3.42
C LYS A 9 -3.16 10.31 2.84
N LEU A 10 -3.07 8.99 3.07
CA LEU A 10 -4.11 8.04 2.68
C LEU A 10 -5.38 8.21 3.52
N LYS A 11 -5.26 8.43 4.84
CA LYS A 11 -6.40 8.75 5.72
C LYS A 11 -7.11 10.03 5.26
N ALA A 12 -6.36 11.07 4.91
CA ALA A 12 -6.90 12.31 4.37
C ALA A 12 -7.63 12.13 3.03
N LYS A 13 -7.40 11.02 2.33
CA LYS A 13 -8.12 10.61 1.12
C LYS A 13 -9.28 9.64 1.39
N GLY A 14 -9.54 9.29 2.64
CA GLY A 14 -10.64 8.41 3.05
C GLY A 14 -10.26 6.93 3.20
N CYS A 15 -8.98 6.56 3.06
CA CYS A 15 -8.56 5.18 3.28
C CYS A 15 -8.58 4.81 4.77
N THR A 16 -9.18 3.67 5.11
CA THR A 16 -9.08 3.08 6.45
C THR A 16 -7.73 2.37 6.60
N ILE A 17 -7.00 2.69 7.66
CA ILE A 17 -5.69 2.08 7.97
C ILE A 17 -5.84 1.21 9.22
N LYS A 18 -5.49 -0.07 9.12
CA LYS A 18 -5.56 -1.04 10.22
C LYS A 18 -4.27 -1.08 11.04
N ARG A 19 -3.13 -1.03 10.36
CA ARG A 19 -1.81 -1.11 10.99
C ARG A 19 -0.76 -0.39 10.17
N ILE A 20 0.23 0.18 10.85
CA ILE A 20 1.40 0.81 10.24
C ILE A 20 2.64 0.13 10.81
N VAL A 21 3.55 -0.27 9.92
CA VAL A 21 4.89 -0.77 10.22
C VAL A 21 5.85 0.10 9.44
N GLU A 22 6.78 0.75 10.13
CA GLU A 22 7.80 1.58 9.48
C GLU A 22 8.84 0.71 8.76
N PRO A 23 9.44 1.19 7.66
CA PRO A 23 10.50 0.47 6.98
C PRO A 23 11.77 0.43 7.82
N THR A 24 12.55 -0.64 7.64
CA THR A 24 13.91 -0.78 8.17
C THR A 24 14.90 -1.02 7.02
N ALA A 25 16.20 -1.00 7.31
CA ALA A 25 17.22 -1.30 6.30
C ALA A 25 17.06 -2.71 5.71
N GLU A 26 16.45 -3.65 6.44
CA GLU A 26 16.24 -5.03 6.00
C GLU A 26 14.88 -5.30 5.33
N ALA A 27 13.87 -4.44 5.54
CA ALA A 27 12.51 -4.70 5.05
C ALA A 27 11.69 -3.43 4.75
N PRO A 28 10.82 -3.45 3.72
CA PRO A 28 9.89 -2.36 3.47
C PRO A 28 8.86 -2.25 4.61
N GLY A 29 8.45 -1.01 4.87
CA GLY A 29 7.34 -0.70 5.75
C GLY A 29 6.03 -1.13 5.11
N ARG A 30 5.01 -1.31 5.95
CA ARG A 30 3.68 -1.76 5.52
C ARG A 30 2.59 -0.92 6.14
N ILE A 31 1.67 -0.49 5.30
CA ILE A 31 0.43 0.17 5.72
C ILE A 31 -0.71 -0.76 5.36
N GLU A 32 -1.24 -1.47 6.35
CA GLU A 32 -2.32 -2.43 6.16
C GLU A 32 -3.65 -1.69 6.00
N ILE A 33 -4.31 -1.91 4.85
CA ILE A 33 -5.64 -1.36 4.54
C ILE A 33 -6.71 -2.39 4.91
N ASP A 34 -6.48 -3.63 4.49
CA ASP A 34 -7.31 -4.79 4.81
C ASP A 34 -6.44 -6.04 5.03
N ARG A 35 -7.03 -7.14 5.49
CA ARG A 35 -6.33 -8.41 5.77
C ARG A 35 -5.48 -8.89 4.59
N GLN A 36 -5.92 -8.58 3.37
CA GLN A 36 -5.25 -8.98 2.13
C GLN A 36 -4.56 -7.83 1.41
N ILE A 37 -4.75 -6.57 1.82
CA ILE A 37 -4.32 -5.39 1.04
C ILE A 37 -3.45 -4.49 1.92
N TYR A 38 -2.23 -4.20 1.45
CA TYR A 38 -1.32 -3.30 2.12
C TYR A 38 -0.53 -2.46 1.13
N VAL A 39 -0.02 -1.32 1.59
CA VAL A 39 0.93 -0.49 0.83
C VAL A 39 2.33 -0.75 1.36
N GLU A 40 3.26 -1.09 0.46
CA GLU A 40 4.68 -1.15 0.79
C GLU A 40 5.32 0.23 0.65
N VAL A 41 6.08 0.60 1.68
CA VAL A 41 6.83 1.85 1.76
C VAL A 41 8.31 1.49 1.85
N PRO A 42 9.16 1.89 0.90
CA PRO A 42 10.56 1.52 0.92
C PRO A 42 11.31 2.28 2.02
N TYR A 43 12.41 1.71 2.50
CA TYR A 43 13.33 2.38 3.44
C TYR A 43 13.96 3.62 2.80
N GLU A 44 14.39 3.49 1.55
CA GLU A 44 14.92 4.58 0.73
C GLU A 44 14.10 4.78 -0.54
N GLY A 45 13.90 6.04 -0.93
CA GLY A 45 13.10 6.43 -2.09
C GLY A 45 11.66 6.82 -1.77
N ASP A 46 10.87 7.00 -2.83
CA ASP A 46 9.50 7.55 -2.79
C ASP A 46 8.48 6.72 -3.58
N VAL A 47 8.89 5.54 -4.06
CA VAL A 47 8.04 4.65 -4.85
C VAL A 47 7.28 3.70 -3.93
N LEU A 48 5.96 3.78 -3.98
CA LEU A 48 5.03 2.97 -3.20
C LEU A 48 4.41 1.89 -4.09
N PHE A 49 4.07 0.76 -3.49
CA PHE A 49 3.37 -0.33 -4.16
C PHE A 49 2.12 -0.70 -3.38
N VAL A 50 0.99 -0.84 -4.06
CA VAL A 50 -0.18 -1.50 -3.47
C VAL A 50 -0.04 -2.99 -3.73
N VAL A 51 -0.10 -3.76 -2.66
CA VAL A 51 0.13 -5.20 -2.68
C VAL A 51 -1.10 -5.91 -2.16
N MET A 52 -1.50 -6.97 -2.85
CA MET A 52 -2.62 -7.81 -2.46
C MET A 52 -2.20 -9.27 -2.35
N THR A 53 -2.56 -9.93 -1.26
CA THR A 53 -2.42 -11.39 -1.10
C THR A 53 -3.75 -12.06 -1.43
N LEU A 54 -3.76 -12.85 -2.50
CA LEU A 54 -4.92 -13.63 -2.95
C LEU A 54 -5.23 -14.79 -1.98
N PRO A 55 -6.44 -15.38 -2.03
CA PRO A 55 -6.82 -16.49 -1.15
C PRO A 55 -5.94 -17.74 -1.24
N ASP A 56 -5.30 -17.96 -2.40
CA ASP A 56 -4.35 -19.05 -2.65
C ASP A 56 -2.94 -18.75 -2.11
N GLY A 57 -2.74 -17.59 -1.47
CA GLY A 57 -1.46 -17.13 -0.95
C GLY A 57 -0.58 -16.41 -1.97
N LYS A 58 -1.02 -16.29 -3.24
CA LYS A 58 -0.27 -15.57 -4.26
C LYS A 58 -0.27 -14.07 -3.97
N VAL A 59 0.90 -13.44 -4.07
CA VAL A 59 1.05 -11.99 -3.91
C VAL A 59 1.01 -11.30 -5.28
N VAL A 60 0.20 -10.25 -5.40
CA VAL A 60 0.05 -9.43 -6.59
C VAL A 60 0.47 -8.00 -6.26
N TYR A 61 1.41 -7.48 -7.05
CA TYR A 61 1.90 -6.12 -6.95
C TYR A 61 1.22 -5.24 -8.00
N GLY A 62 0.76 -4.06 -7.58
CA GLY A 62 0.39 -3.00 -8.51
C GLY A 62 1.59 -2.26 -9.08
N ARG A 63 1.32 -1.26 -9.94
CA ARG A 63 2.37 -0.39 -10.49
C ARG A 63 3.13 0.40 -9.42
N PRO A 64 4.40 0.75 -9.67
CA PRO A 64 5.13 1.72 -8.87
C PRO A 64 4.42 3.09 -8.90
N ARG A 65 4.09 3.65 -7.72
CA ARG A 65 3.44 4.95 -7.60
C ARG A 65 4.25 5.90 -6.73
N ARG A 66 4.47 7.13 -7.21
CA ARG A 66 5.06 8.23 -6.41
C ARG A 66 4.02 9.21 -5.86
N ARG A 67 2.80 9.19 -6.41
CA ARG A 67 1.72 10.11 -6.02
C ARG A 67 0.66 9.36 -5.25
N ILE A 68 0.32 9.87 -4.06
CA ILE A 68 -0.71 9.29 -3.18
C ILE A 68 -2.06 9.09 -3.88
N GLY A 69 -2.47 10.03 -4.75
CA GLY A 69 -3.73 9.89 -5.48
C GLY A 69 -3.80 8.65 -6.39
N TYR A 70 -2.66 8.17 -6.91
CA TYR A 70 -2.65 6.92 -7.67
C TYR A 70 -2.57 5.68 -6.77
N VAL A 71 -1.99 5.81 -5.58
CA VAL A 71 -1.99 4.74 -4.56
C VAL A 71 -3.41 4.50 -4.05
N GLU A 72 -4.15 5.57 -3.73
CA GLU A 72 -5.56 5.46 -3.31
C GLU A 72 -6.42 4.80 -4.39
N LEU A 73 -6.25 5.19 -5.66
CA LEU A 73 -6.96 4.54 -6.76
C LEU A 73 -6.57 3.07 -6.95
N ASP A 74 -5.32 2.70 -6.73
CA ASP A 74 -4.87 1.29 -6.78
C ASP A 74 -5.44 0.48 -5.59
N ILE A 75 -5.55 1.08 -4.40
CA ILE A 75 -6.23 0.50 -3.24
C ILE A 75 -7.72 0.26 -3.56
N SER A 76 -8.39 1.25 -4.15
CA SER A 76 -9.79 1.13 -4.56
C SER A 76 -10.00 -0.02 -5.56
N CYS A 77 -9.11 -0.15 -6.56
CA CYS A 77 -9.12 -1.29 -7.47
C CYS A 77 -8.90 -2.63 -6.74
N ALA A 78 -7.95 -2.70 -5.80
CA ALA A 78 -7.71 -3.93 -5.05
C ALA A 78 -8.94 -4.34 -4.22
N ILE A 79 -9.64 -3.38 -3.61
CA ILE A 79 -10.86 -3.62 -2.82
C ILE A 79 -12.03 -4.08 -3.71
N HIS A 80 -12.28 -3.41 -4.83
CA HIS A 80 -13.50 -3.60 -5.61
C HIS A 80 -13.37 -4.56 -6.78
N GLN A 81 -12.16 -4.75 -7.31
CA GLN A 81 -11.87 -5.57 -8.50
C GLN A 81 -11.03 -6.80 -8.17
N GLY A 82 -10.60 -6.95 -6.91
CA GLY A 82 -9.80 -8.09 -6.46
C GLY A 82 -8.36 -8.10 -6.99
N SER A 83 -7.88 -6.96 -7.52
CA SER A 83 -6.47 -6.79 -7.88
C SER A 83 -6.08 -5.31 -7.94
N PRO A 84 -4.87 -4.93 -7.49
CA PRO A 84 -4.31 -3.62 -7.77
C PRO A 84 -4.01 -3.50 -9.28
N ARG A 85 -3.94 -2.27 -9.79
CA ARG A 85 -3.71 -2.06 -11.23
C ARG A 85 -2.30 -2.54 -11.63
N PRO A 86 -2.19 -3.43 -12.64
CA PRO A 86 -0.91 -3.96 -13.14
C PRO A 86 -0.16 -2.91 -13.94
#